data_AF-A0A1I0QGJ6-F1
#
_entry.id   AF-A0A1I0QGJ6-F1
#
_cell.length_a   1.000
_cell.length_b   1.000
_cell.length_c   1.000
_cell.angle_alpha   90.00
_cell.angle_beta   90.00
_cell.angle_gamma   90.00
#
_symmetry.space_group_name_H-M   'P 1'
#
loop_
_entity.id
_entity.type
_entity.pdbx_description
1 polymer ?
#
loop_
_entity_poly.entity_id
_entity_poly.type
_entity_poly.pdbx_seq_one_letter_code
_entity_poly.pdbx_strand_id
1 'polypeptide(L)' 'MSLRLKELRKLPDEELVELYDQTANYTSVGLNYYAEELNRRSNENTNKIMIRSTIWITIMTGVMLIATLVNIVILTLAK' A
#
# COMPACT_ATOMS: atom_id res chain seq x y z
N MET A 1 15.40 23.13 12.70
CA MET A 1 15.81 22.12 13.70
C MET A 1 15.24 20.80 13.23
N SER A 2 16.05 19.78 12.93
CA SER A 2 15.54 18.48 12.46
C SER A 2 15.03 17.67 13.65
N LEU A 3 13.78 17.20 13.56
CA LEU A 3 13.20 16.27 14.54
C LEU A 3 13.92 14.92 14.45
N ARG A 4 14.00 14.21 15.58
CA ARG A 4 14.57 12.85 15.57
C ARG A 4 13.57 11.89 14.91
N LEU A 5 14.07 10.91 14.16
CA LEU A 5 13.24 9.91 13.44
C LEU A 5 12.14 9.27 14.31
N LYS A 6 12.40 9.06 15.60
CA LYS A 6 11.44 8.48 16.54
C LYS A 6 10.27 9.41 16.85
N GLU A 7 10.48 10.71 16.85
CA GLU A 7 9.46 11.74 17.06
C GLU A 7 8.66 11.93 15.77
N LEU A 8 9.34 11.92 14.62
CA LEU A 8 8.73 11.97 13.30
C LEU A 8 7.69 10.86 13.07
N ARG A 9 8.00 9.64 13.51
CA ARG A 9 7.12 8.48 13.38
C ARG A 9 5.85 8.55 14.26
N LYS A 10 5.84 9.42 15.27
CA LYS A 10 4.70 9.60 16.17
C LYS A 10 3.74 10.68 15.70
N LEU A 11 4.19 11.54 14.79
CA LEU A 11 3.38 12.63 14.25
C LEU A 11 2.33 12.09 13.25
N PRO A 12 1.11 12.64 13.27
CA PRO A 12 0.09 12.37 12.26
C PRO A 12 0.52 12.94 10.90
N ASP A 13 -0.04 12.37 9.82
CA ASP A 13 0.34 12.72 8.45
C ASP A 13 0.06 14.21 8.12
N GLU A 14 -1.00 14.78 8.69
CA GLU A 14 -1.36 16.19 8.49
C GLU A 14 -0.34 17.15 9.11
N GLU A 15 0.12 16.87 10.32
CA GLU A 15 1.14 17.66 11.02
C GLU A 15 2.52 17.51 10.35
N LEU A 16 2.77 16.36 9.71
CA LEU A 16 3.94 16.12 8.87
C LEU A 16 3.96 16.99 7.60
N VAL A 17 2.79 17.18 6.97
CA VAL A 17 2.64 18.07 5.80
C VAL A 17 2.81 19.53 6.24
N GLU A 18 2.25 19.92 7.38
CA GLU A 18 2.41 21.29 7.90
C GLU A 18 3.87 21.61 8.26
N LEU A 19 4.59 20.65 8.85
CA LEU A 19 6.03 20.76 9.10
C LEU A 19 6.85 20.80 7.81
N TYR A 20 6.43 20.07 6.76
CA TYR A 20 7.02 20.12 5.44
C TYR A 20 6.86 21.52 4.82
N ASP A 21 5.65 22.08 4.84
CA ASP A 21 5.33 23.39 4.28
C ASP A 21 6.00 24.54 5.06
N GLN A 22 6.10 24.44 6.39
CA GLN A 22 6.86 25.39 7.20
C GLN A 22 8.37 25.30 6.94
N THR A 23 8.88 24.07 6.75
CA THR A 23 10.29 23.82 6.40
C THR A 23 10.59 24.15 4.93
N ALA A 24 9.57 24.29 4.08
CA ALA A 24 9.72 24.63 2.67
C ALA A 24 10.38 26.00 2.42
N ASN A 25 10.35 26.87 3.43
CA ASN A 25 11.06 28.15 3.43
C ASN A 25 12.56 28.02 3.79
N TYR A 26 13.02 26.83 4.17
CA TYR A 26 14.39 26.52 4.60
C TYR A 26 14.95 25.29 3.86
N THR A 27 16.24 25.00 4.07
CA THR A 27 17.11 24.12 3.24
C THR A 27 16.47 22.83 2.67
N SER A 28 16.73 22.57 1.37
CA SER A 28 16.19 21.44 0.59
C SER A 28 16.42 20.05 1.20
N VAL A 29 17.45 19.88 2.01
CA VAL A 29 17.76 18.60 2.68
C VAL A 29 16.73 18.26 3.76
N GLY A 30 16.21 19.26 4.49
CA GLY A 30 15.16 19.05 5.49
C GLY A 30 13.82 18.68 4.86
N LEU A 31 13.49 19.31 3.73
CA LEU A 31 12.33 18.98 2.91
C LEU A 31 12.33 17.51 2.46
N ASN A 32 13.43 17.04 1.87
CA ASN A 32 13.53 15.65 1.39
C ASN A 32 13.28 14.63 2.50
N TYR A 33 13.73 14.91 3.73
CA TYR A 33 13.53 14.02 4.88
C TYR A 33 12.05 13.81 5.23
N TYR A 34 11.26 14.88 5.23
CA TYR A 34 9.82 14.81 5.51
C TYR A 34 9.03 14.17 4.35
N ALA A 35 9.39 14.48 3.10
CA ALA A 35 8.78 13.87 1.92
C ALA A 35 9.06 12.37 1.81
N GLU A 36 10.27 11.92 2.12
CA GLU A 36 10.63 10.50 2.13
C GLU A 36 9.80 9.71 3.15
N GLU A 37 9.57 10.26 4.35
CA GLU A 37 8.74 9.59 5.36
C GLU A 37 7.26 9.54 4.94
N LEU A 38 6.72 10.60 4.34
CA LEU A 38 5.35 10.61 3.82
C LEU A 38 5.18 9.56 2.71
N ASN A 39 6.14 9.50 1.77
CA ASN A 39 6.16 8.49 0.72
C ASN A 39 6.29 7.07 1.27
N ARG A 40 7.09 6.87 2.32
CA ARG A 40 7.21 5.58 3.00
C ARG A 40 5.87 5.12 3.57
N ARG A 41 5.13 6.00 4.25
CA ARG A 41 3.80 5.70 4.81
C ARG A 41 2.77 5.42 3.73
N SER A 42 2.75 6.22 2.67
CA SER A 42 1.86 6.03 1.52
C SER A 42 2.10 4.68 0.83
N ASN A 43 3.37 4.30 0.63
CA ASN A 43 3.73 3.00 0.06
C ASN A 43 3.33 1.84 0.97
N GLU A 44 3.52 1.94 2.29
CA GLU A 44 3.07 0.91 3.24
C GLU A 44 1.54 0.72 3.19
N ASN A 45 0.78 1.81 3.08
CA ASN A 45 -0.67 1.73 3.00
C ASN A 45 -1.14 1.11 1.67
N THR A 46 -0.52 1.53 0.56
CA THR A 46 -0.78 0.98 -0.78
C THR A 46 -0.47 -0.52 -0.83
N ASN A 47 0.65 -0.94 -0.23
CA ASN A 47 1.04 -2.34 -0.19
C ASN A 47 0.04 -3.20 0.62
N LYS A 48 -0.49 -2.68 1.73
CA LYS A 48 -1.55 -3.36 2.50
C LYS A 48 -2.83 -3.58 1.68
N ILE A 49 -3.24 -2.58 0.89
CA ILE A 49 -4.41 -2.68 0.00
C ILE A 49 -4.14 -3.67 -1.14
N MET A 50 -2.93 -3.64 -1.70
CA MET A 50 -2.50 -4.54 -2.76
C MET A 50 -2.52 -5.99 -2.29
N ILE A 51 -1.98 -6.31 -1.11
CA ILE A 51 -2.00 -7.67 -0.54
C ILE A 51 -3.43 -8.19 -0.38
N ARG A 52 -4.35 -7.37 0.15
CA ARG A 52 -5.76 -7.74 0.26
C ARG A 52 -6.38 -8.04 -1.10
N SER A 53 -6.08 -7.22 -2.10
CA SER A 53 -6.57 -7.39 -3.47
C SER A 53 -6.03 -8.67 -4.11
N THR A 54 -4.75 -8.98 -3.92
CA THR A 54 -4.11 -10.21 -4.42
C THR A 54 -4.75 -11.46 -3.83
N ILE A 55 -5.11 -11.45 -2.55
CA ILE A 55 -5.83 -12.57 -1.92
C ILE A 55 -7.20 -12.79 -2.60
N TRP A 56 -7.97 -11.72 -2.84
CA TRP A 56 -9.26 -11.84 -3.54
C TRP A 56 -9.11 -12.37 -4.97
N ILE A 57 -8.11 -11.89 -5.70
CA ILE A 57 -7.81 -12.38 -7.06
C ILE A 57 -7.45 -13.87 -7.03
N THR A 58 -6.67 -14.30 -6.04
CA THR A 58 -6.27 -15.71 -5.87
C THR A 58 -7.50 -16.58 -5.60
N ILE A 59 -8.42 -16.14 -4.74
CA ILE A 59 -9.67 -16.84 -4.46
C ILE A 59 -10.52 -16.95 -5.73
N MET A 60 -10.73 -15.84 -6.45
CA MET A 60 -11.51 -15.84 -7.69
C MET A 60 -10.93 -16.79 -8.75
N THR A 61 -9.60 -16.80 -8.89
CA THR A 61 -8.89 -17.69 -9.83
C THR A 61 -9.08 -19.16 -9.42
N GLY A 62 -8.99 -19.47 -8.13
CA GLY A 62 -9.26 -20.81 -7.60
C GLY A 62 -10.70 -21.27 -7.88
N VAL A 63 -11.69 -20.41 -7.64
CA VAL A 63 -13.10 -20.70 -7.93
C VAL A 63 -13.32 -20.95 -9.42
N MET A 64 -12.76 -20.11 -10.29
CA MET A 64 -12.87 -20.27 -11.74
C MET A 64 -12.23 -21.58 -12.21
N LEU A 65 -11.08 -21.96 -11.64
CA LEU A 65 -10.40 -23.22 -11.96
C LEU A 65 -11.26 -24.43 -11.56
N ILE A 66 -11.84 -24.41 -10.36
CA ILE A 66 -12.74 -25.47 -9.90
C ILE A 66 -13.98 -25.56 -10.81
N ALA A 67 -14.61 -24.44 -11.12
CA ALA A 67 -15.77 -24.40 -12.02
C ALA A 67 -15.43 -24.95 -13.42
N THR A 68 -14.24 -24.64 -13.93
CA THR A 68 -13.75 -25.15 -15.22
C THR A 68 -13.56 -26.67 -15.18
N LEU A 69 -12.95 -27.19 -14.11
CA LEU A 69 -12.79 -28.65 -13.93
C LEU A 69 -14.14 -29.36 -13.83
N VAL A 70 -15.08 -28.82 -13.04
CA VAL A 70 -16.44 -29.37 -12.92
C VAL A 70 -17.13 -29.41 -14.27
N ASN A 71 -17.05 -28.32 -15.05
CA ASN A 71 -17.63 -28.28 -16.40
C ASN A 71 -17.02 -29.35 -17.32
N ILE A 72 -15.70 -29.55 -17.26
CA ILE A 72 -15.03 -30.59 -18.05
C ILE A 72 -15.53 -31.98 -17.65
N VAL A 73 -15.61 -32.28 -16.34
CA VAL A 73 -16.08 -33.57 -15.83
C VAL A 73 -17.51 -33.85 -16.27
N ILE A 74 -18.42 -32.87 -16.11
CA ILE A 74 -19.81 -32.98 -16.57
C ILE A 74 -19.86 -33.25 -18.06
N LEU A 75 -19.09 -32.51 -18.86
CA LEU A 75 -19.06 -32.67 -20.32
C LEU A 75 -18.57 -34.07 -20.73
N THR A 76 -17.61 -34.64 -20.00
CA THR A 76 -17.09 -35.99 -20.29
C THR A 76 -18.03 -37.11 -19.86
N LEU A 77 -18.78 -36.93 -18.76
CA LEU A 77 -19.75 -37.93 -18.27
C LEU A 77 -21.09 -37.87 -19.02
N ALA A 78 -21.45 -36.71 -19.57
CA ALA A 78 -22.67 -36.51 -20.35
C ALA A 78 -22.52 -36.95 -21.82
N LYS A 79 -21.38 -37.54 -22.19
CA LYS A 79 -21.04 -38.00 -23.53
C LYS A 79 -20.99 -39.52 -23.56
#